data_AF-A0A1L8DXF9-F1
#
_entry.id   AF-A0A1L8DXF9-F1
#
_cell.length_a   1.000
_cell.length_b   1.000
_cell.length_c   1.000
_cell.angle_alpha   90.00
_cell.angle_beta   90.00
_cell.angle_gamma   90.00
#
_symmetry.space_group_name_H-M   'P 1'
#
loop_
_entity.id
_entity.type
_entity.pdbx_description
1 polymer ?
#
loop_
_entity_poly.entity_id
_entity_poly.type
_entity_poly.pdbx_seq_one_letter_code
_entity_poly.pdbx_strand_id
1 'polypeptide(L)'
;MLTHSDIWRSVSVAIILCCAVVSSAVGAQGNGLIVISYDAFRNDYLRRNITPHLNKFRDDGTSVPFMRNVFPTKTFPNHHTIATGVYPEVHGVTANSVFDRASGKKLEYGYELFHYTEDVIPIWTLNEMKGHHSGCMMWPGSDFSFSGRNCTHTVAYNKTISWDERVDMAISWLRHKEKPANLIMMYFEDPDTHGHIYGPDSTIIRDLIIKLDDLTASIQKKLKDNNLADRVNVIHLSDHGMEGVSSAKFIDLRKFVTNGTCDYYGTSPVLQVVPHSGKFDDVYGELKKGAQANGHFKVFSNAELLKRWHFNNTARTGPITVLADAGYGFQDMYDAAEYYAKKYNVTFTPQHEYGVHGYDNEGLPSMYSMFMAKGPDFQEHKVLTPFDTVDLYSLFVKILNITSPPATNGTFAHVAEALRSPSNQEKSSATPKDPKVSAVIVALGSAMVSFSIVSFLATFVVLAVRRKRAREAAEEVPASGSHEVTLLLKTNSRSSSESSTGTETDVI
;
A
#
# COMPACT_ATOMS: atom_id res chain seq x y z
N MET A 1 -39.86 28.08 37.88
CA MET A 1 -40.16 26.63 37.93
C MET A 1 -40.30 26.15 36.49
N LEU A 2 -39.37 25.34 36.01
CA LEU A 2 -39.50 24.68 34.69
C LEU A 2 -40.69 23.71 34.78
N THR A 3 -41.55 23.70 33.76
CA THR A 3 -42.72 22.81 33.78
C THR A 3 -42.24 21.36 33.55
N HIS A 4 -43.02 20.37 34.02
CA HIS A 4 -42.69 18.96 33.79
C HIS A 4 -42.44 18.66 32.29
N SER A 5 -43.11 19.38 31.37
CA SER A 5 -42.92 19.22 29.93
C SER A 5 -41.55 19.70 29.41
N ASP A 6 -40.98 20.74 30.02
CA ASP A 6 -39.68 21.30 29.63
C ASP A 6 -38.52 20.38 30.03
N ILE A 7 -38.70 19.65 31.15
CA ILE A 7 -37.75 18.66 31.65
C ILE A 7 -37.73 17.43 30.73
N TRP A 8 -38.91 16.95 30.29
CA TRP A 8 -39.00 15.81 29.36
C TRP A 8 -38.41 16.13 27.98
N ARG A 9 -38.65 17.34 27.44
CA ARG A 9 -38.03 17.78 26.18
C ARG A 9 -36.51 17.85 26.29
N SER A 10 -35.98 18.37 27.40
CA SER A 10 -34.53 18.51 27.61
C SER A 10 -33.82 17.16 27.76
N VAL A 11 -34.46 16.18 28.41
CA VAL A 11 -33.92 14.82 28.56
C VAL A 11 -33.97 14.04 27.25
N SER A 12 -35.07 14.14 26.48
CA SER A 12 -35.15 13.52 25.15
C SER A 12 -34.12 14.09 24.18
N VAL A 13 -33.90 15.40 24.19
CA VAL A 13 -32.85 16.06 23.39
C VAL A 13 -31.46 15.60 23.82
N ALA A 14 -31.18 15.48 25.12
CA ALA A 14 -29.90 14.99 25.64
C ALA A 14 -29.63 13.51 25.29
N ILE A 15 -30.66 12.65 25.31
CA ILE A 15 -30.52 11.24 24.90
C ILE A 15 -30.30 11.12 23.39
N ILE A 16 -31.03 11.90 22.58
CA ILE A 16 -30.82 11.95 21.12
C ILE A 16 -29.41 12.47 20.78
N LEU A 17 -28.95 13.51 21.48
CA LEU A 17 -27.57 14.02 21.35
C LEU A 17 -26.54 12.98 21.80
N CYS A 18 -26.75 12.27 22.90
CA CYS A 18 -25.86 11.18 23.32
C CYS A 18 -25.85 10.02 22.31
N CYS A 19 -26.99 9.61 21.76
CA CYS A 19 -27.06 8.57 20.73
C CYS A 19 -26.42 9.04 19.40
N ALA A 20 -26.55 10.33 19.05
CA ALA A 20 -25.86 10.92 17.91
C ALA A 20 -24.34 11.00 18.15
N VAL A 21 -23.90 11.34 19.35
CA VAL A 21 -22.48 11.37 19.73
C VAL A 21 -21.88 9.96 19.80
N VAL A 22 -22.61 8.96 20.29
CA VAL A 22 -22.17 7.54 20.29
C VAL A 22 -22.15 6.96 18.87
N SER A 23 -23.10 7.33 18.01
CA SER A 23 -23.08 6.96 16.58
C SER A 23 -21.98 7.70 15.81
N SER A 24 -21.56 8.87 16.28
CA SER A 24 -20.42 9.62 15.72
C SER A 24 -19.07 9.14 16.28
N ALA A 25 -19.05 8.54 17.47
CA ALA A 25 -17.86 8.00 18.14
C ALA A 25 -17.53 6.57 17.68
N VAL A 26 -18.51 5.80 17.20
CA VAL A 26 -18.25 4.69 16.26
C VAL A 26 -18.11 5.31 14.88
N GLY A 27 -17.03 6.07 14.68
CA GLY A 27 -16.64 6.49 13.33
C GLY A 27 -16.61 5.23 12.48
N ALA A 28 -17.37 5.21 11.39
CA ALA A 28 -17.33 4.10 10.44
C ALA A 28 -15.87 3.96 9.99
N GLN A 29 -15.17 2.98 10.55
CA GLN A 29 -13.83 2.66 10.12
C GLN A 29 -13.95 2.32 8.64
N GLY A 30 -13.35 3.17 7.80
CA GLY A 30 -13.43 3.06 6.35
C GLY A 30 -13.04 1.66 5.87
N ASN A 31 -13.48 1.29 4.67
CA ASN A 31 -13.16 -0.01 4.10
C ASN A 31 -11.63 -0.18 4.02
N GLY A 32 -11.14 -1.37 4.39
CA GLY A 32 -9.74 -1.72 4.25
C GLY A 32 -9.33 -1.87 2.78
N LEU A 33 -8.03 -1.88 2.53
CA LEU A 33 -7.45 -2.12 1.22
C LEU A 33 -6.31 -3.14 1.32
N ILE A 34 -6.38 -4.21 0.54
CA ILE A 34 -5.25 -5.11 0.27
C ILE A 34 -4.82 -4.90 -1.18
N VAL A 35 -3.54 -4.57 -1.38
CA VAL A 35 -2.88 -4.54 -2.69
C VAL A 35 -1.95 -5.74 -2.79
N ILE A 36 -2.17 -6.58 -3.79
CA ILE A 36 -1.49 -7.84 -3.98
C ILE A 36 -0.73 -7.78 -5.30
N SER A 37 0.59 -7.86 -5.24
CA SER A 37 1.47 -7.92 -6.41
C SER A 37 1.95 -9.35 -6.65
N TYR A 38 1.72 -9.84 -7.87
CA TYR A 38 2.38 -11.04 -8.41
C TYR A 38 3.47 -10.59 -9.37
N ASP A 39 4.73 -10.74 -8.95
CA ASP A 39 5.91 -10.24 -9.68
C ASP A 39 5.96 -10.84 -11.10
N ALA A 40 6.13 -9.97 -12.10
CA ALA A 40 6.15 -10.31 -13.51
C ALA A 40 4.95 -11.13 -14.03
N PHE A 41 3.77 -11.02 -13.39
CA PHE A 41 2.56 -11.63 -13.95
C PHE A 41 2.16 -10.89 -15.23
N ARG A 42 2.62 -11.42 -16.37
CA ARG A 42 2.35 -10.88 -17.71
C ARG A 42 0.85 -10.88 -17.98
N ASN A 43 0.32 -9.76 -18.44
CA ASN A 43 -1.13 -9.55 -18.55
C ASN A 43 -1.86 -10.60 -19.43
N ASP A 44 -1.21 -11.13 -20.47
CA ASP A 44 -1.81 -12.12 -21.35
C ASP A 44 -1.89 -13.54 -20.74
N TYR A 45 -1.26 -13.80 -19.59
CA TYR A 45 -1.42 -15.06 -18.86
C TYR A 45 -2.89 -15.31 -18.49
N LEU A 46 -3.66 -14.25 -18.23
CA LEU A 46 -5.12 -14.32 -17.98
C LEU A 46 -5.91 -14.90 -19.17
N ARG A 47 -5.32 -14.90 -20.37
CA ARG A 47 -5.97 -15.36 -21.62
C ARG A 47 -5.60 -16.80 -21.97
N ARG A 48 -4.80 -17.49 -21.15
CA ARG A 48 -4.34 -18.86 -21.38
C ARG A 48 -5.36 -19.95 -21.00
N ASN A 49 -6.57 -19.58 -20.58
CA ASN A 49 -7.63 -20.51 -20.15
C ASN A 49 -7.22 -21.45 -19.00
N ILE A 50 -6.33 -20.98 -18.13
CA ILE A 50 -5.83 -21.71 -16.94
C ILE A 50 -5.99 -20.89 -15.65
N THR A 51 -6.72 -19.78 -15.72
CA THR A 51 -6.93 -18.84 -14.61
C THR A 51 -8.42 -18.56 -14.35
N PRO A 52 -9.26 -19.60 -14.10
CA PRO A 52 -10.69 -19.39 -13.90
C PRO A 52 -11.03 -18.49 -12.71
N HIS A 53 -10.29 -18.53 -11.61
CA HIS A 53 -10.58 -17.75 -10.41
C HIS A 53 -10.20 -16.27 -10.56
N LEU A 54 -9.03 -15.97 -11.11
CA LEU A 54 -8.61 -14.62 -11.50
C LEU A 54 -9.54 -14.04 -12.56
N ASN A 55 -9.91 -14.82 -13.59
CA ASN A 55 -10.86 -14.34 -14.61
C ASN A 55 -12.23 -14.06 -14.01
N LYS A 56 -12.73 -14.92 -13.10
CA LYS A 56 -13.97 -14.62 -12.37
C LYS A 56 -13.85 -13.35 -11.52
N PHE A 57 -12.74 -13.17 -10.81
CA PHE A 57 -12.50 -11.97 -10.00
C PHE A 57 -12.48 -10.71 -10.88
N ARG A 58 -11.77 -10.77 -12.01
CA ARG A 58 -11.69 -9.72 -13.03
C ARG A 58 -13.08 -9.36 -13.58
N ASP A 59 -13.85 -10.37 -13.97
CA ASP A 59 -15.13 -10.20 -14.64
C ASP A 59 -16.22 -9.71 -13.66
N ASP A 60 -16.19 -10.15 -12.40
CA ASP A 60 -17.09 -9.67 -11.35
C ASP A 60 -16.74 -8.26 -10.85
N GLY A 61 -15.48 -7.84 -11.00
CA GLY A 61 -14.94 -6.61 -10.41
C GLY A 61 -14.74 -5.46 -11.40
N THR A 62 -13.80 -4.60 -11.05
CA THR A 62 -13.23 -3.58 -11.93
C THR A 62 -11.90 -4.11 -12.50
N SER A 63 -11.68 -3.96 -13.79
CA SER A 63 -10.44 -4.39 -14.44
C SER A 63 -10.03 -3.45 -15.56
N VAL A 64 -8.87 -3.73 -16.15
CA VAL A 64 -8.34 -3.00 -17.30
C VAL A 64 -7.77 -3.99 -18.32
N PRO A 65 -7.81 -3.70 -19.64
CA PRO A 65 -7.23 -4.59 -20.65
C PRO A 65 -5.74 -4.82 -20.48
N PHE A 66 -5.03 -3.83 -19.94
CA PHE A 66 -3.64 -3.86 -19.48
C PHE A 66 -3.35 -2.58 -18.68
N MET A 67 -2.38 -2.63 -17.77
CA MET A 67 -1.85 -1.47 -17.07
C MET A 67 -0.47 -1.14 -17.61
N ARG A 68 -0.21 0.13 -17.93
CA ARG A 68 1.11 0.61 -18.38
C ARG A 68 1.97 0.86 -17.16
N ASN A 69 3.15 0.28 -17.16
CA ASN A 69 4.14 0.43 -16.10
C ASN A 69 5.14 1.54 -16.46
N VAL A 70 6.17 1.77 -15.64
CA VAL A 70 7.20 2.79 -15.89
C VAL A 70 8.47 2.17 -16.45
N PHE A 71 9.23 2.98 -17.19
CA PHE A 71 10.53 2.57 -17.70
C PHE A 71 11.64 2.80 -16.65
N PRO A 72 12.58 1.84 -16.51
CA PRO A 72 12.57 0.52 -17.11
C PRO A 72 11.55 -0.38 -16.40
N THR A 73 10.98 -1.36 -17.11
CA THR A 73 9.98 -2.28 -16.56
C THR A 73 10.60 -3.33 -15.63
N LYS A 74 11.24 -2.85 -14.56
CA LYS A 74 11.98 -3.58 -13.52
C LYS A 74 11.23 -3.56 -12.20
N THR A 75 11.49 -4.57 -11.38
CA THR A 75 10.78 -4.84 -10.13
C THR A 75 10.77 -3.68 -9.16
N PHE A 76 11.94 -3.20 -8.71
CA PHE A 76 12.01 -2.17 -7.67
C PHE A 76 11.53 -0.80 -8.16
N PRO A 77 11.90 -0.33 -9.38
CA PRO A 77 11.34 0.92 -9.89
C PRO A 77 9.81 0.90 -9.93
N ASN A 78 9.21 -0.17 -10.45
CA ASN A 78 7.76 -0.24 -10.61
C ASN A 78 7.01 -0.42 -9.29
N HIS A 79 7.47 -1.30 -8.41
CA HIS A 79 6.87 -1.44 -7.08
C HIS A 79 6.95 -0.16 -6.24
N HIS A 80 8.05 0.59 -6.37
CA HIS A 80 8.22 1.85 -5.67
C HIS A 80 7.38 2.97 -6.31
N THR A 81 7.25 3.01 -7.63
CA THR A 81 6.28 3.87 -8.34
C THR A 81 4.84 3.60 -7.87
N ILE A 82 4.40 2.34 -7.83
CA ILE A 82 3.05 1.98 -7.34
C ILE A 82 2.84 2.49 -5.91
N ALA A 83 3.87 2.38 -5.07
CA ALA A 83 3.80 2.78 -3.67
C ALA A 83 3.86 4.29 -3.44
N THR A 84 4.31 5.10 -4.40
CA THR A 84 4.62 6.54 -4.21
C THR A 84 3.93 7.47 -5.21
N GLY A 85 3.46 6.95 -6.34
CA GLY A 85 2.78 7.72 -7.40
C GLY A 85 3.70 8.59 -8.25
N VAL A 86 5.02 8.47 -8.09
CA VAL A 86 6.01 9.26 -8.85
C VAL A 86 6.91 8.37 -9.69
N TYR A 87 7.48 8.95 -10.75
CA TYR A 87 8.35 8.22 -11.68
C TYR A 87 9.73 7.89 -11.08
N PRO A 88 10.48 6.95 -11.69
CA PRO A 88 11.84 6.60 -11.29
C PRO A 88 12.82 7.76 -11.23
N GLU A 89 12.68 8.75 -12.12
CA GLU A 89 13.53 9.95 -12.05
C GLU A 89 13.32 10.78 -10.78
N VAL A 90 12.14 10.71 -10.16
CA VAL A 90 11.79 11.45 -8.94
C VAL A 90 12.15 10.67 -7.69
N HIS A 91 11.76 9.39 -7.61
CA HIS A 91 12.02 8.57 -6.42
C HIS A 91 13.42 7.93 -6.40
N GLY A 92 14.19 8.03 -7.48
CA GLY A 92 15.61 7.64 -7.54
C GLY A 92 15.90 6.14 -7.58
N VAL A 93 14.91 5.26 -7.36
CA VAL A 93 15.00 3.83 -7.69
C VAL A 93 14.89 3.61 -9.21
N THR A 94 15.98 3.78 -9.95
CA THR A 94 15.99 3.70 -11.44
C THR A 94 16.24 2.29 -11.99
N ALA A 95 16.74 1.37 -11.17
CA ALA A 95 16.88 -0.06 -11.48
C ALA A 95 16.96 -0.88 -10.18
N ASN A 96 16.96 -2.21 -10.28
CA ASN A 96 17.16 -3.09 -9.11
C ASN A 96 18.57 -2.96 -8.50
N SER A 97 19.54 -2.48 -9.30
CA SER A 97 20.83 -2.00 -8.84
C SER A 97 21.26 -0.80 -9.68
N VAL A 98 21.76 0.24 -9.02
CA VAL A 98 22.12 1.51 -9.65
C VAL A 98 23.52 1.93 -9.24
N PHE A 99 24.21 2.69 -10.09
CA PHE A 99 25.37 3.45 -9.66
C PHE A 99 24.92 4.81 -9.17
N ASP A 100 25.26 5.16 -7.94
CA ASP A 100 24.94 6.46 -7.36
C ASP A 100 26.15 7.39 -7.49
N ARG A 101 26.05 8.40 -8.35
CA ARG A 101 27.14 9.35 -8.62
C ARG A 101 27.53 10.19 -7.41
N ALA A 102 26.60 10.45 -6.50
CA ALA A 102 26.85 11.27 -5.32
C ALA A 102 27.77 10.55 -4.31
N SER A 103 27.51 9.26 -4.06
CA SER A 103 28.32 8.42 -3.17
C SER A 103 29.48 7.70 -3.86
N GLY A 104 29.43 7.57 -5.19
CA GLY A 104 30.40 6.79 -5.98
C GLY A 104 30.25 5.28 -5.79
N LYS A 105 29.09 4.80 -5.32
CA LYS A 105 28.87 3.39 -4.95
C LYS A 105 27.81 2.74 -5.83
N LYS A 106 27.92 1.41 -5.96
CA LYS A 106 26.82 0.56 -6.42
C LYS A 106 25.81 0.43 -5.27
N LEU A 107 24.57 0.79 -5.53
CA LEU A 107 23.45 0.52 -4.64
C LEU A 107 22.71 -0.73 -5.13
N GLU A 108 22.32 -1.57 -4.18
CA GLU A 108 21.48 -2.75 -4.36
C GLU A 108 20.33 -2.66 -3.34
N TYR A 109 19.58 -3.74 -3.10
CA TYR A 109 18.50 -3.72 -2.11
C TYR A 109 19.01 -3.27 -0.74
N GLY A 110 18.49 -2.13 -0.27
CA GLY A 110 18.92 -1.51 0.97
C GLY A 110 18.32 -0.13 1.15
N TYR A 111 18.43 0.40 2.36
CA TYR A 111 17.89 1.72 2.71
C TYR A 111 18.28 2.80 1.70
N GLU A 112 19.59 2.89 1.36
CA GLU A 112 20.12 3.91 0.46
C GLU A 112 19.48 3.89 -0.93
N LEU A 113 19.11 2.71 -1.46
CA LEU A 113 18.45 2.61 -2.77
C LEU A 113 17.06 3.26 -2.73
N PHE A 114 16.27 2.98 -1.70
CA PHE A 114 14.89 3.47 -1.59
C PHE A 114 14.76 4.88 -0.98
N HIS A 115 15.82 5.41 -0.36
CA HIS A 115 15.85 6.74 0.27
C HIS A 115 16.72 7.70 -0.53
N TYR A 116 16.29 7.99 -1.76
CA TYR A 116 16.94 9.01 -2.60
C TYR A 116 16.66 10.43 -2.10
N THR A 117 15.44 10.68 -1.64
CA THR A 117 14.96 11.94 -1.10
C THR A 117 13.93 11.66 0.01
N GLU A 118 13.84 12.54 0.99
CA GLU A 118 12.84 12.49 2.06
C GLU A 118 11.46 12.99 1.61
N ASP A 119 11.37 13.62 0.43
CA ASP A 119 10.11 14.17 -0.11
C ASP A 119 9.16 13.09 -0.66
N VAL A 120 9.67 11.89 -0.89
CA VAL A 120 8.90 10.77 -1.45
C VAL A 120 8.39 9.90 -0.30
N ILE A 121 7.07 9.88 -0.14
CA ILE A 121 6.40 9.20 0.98
C ILE A 121 5.56 8.03 0.43
N PRO A 122 5.95 6.77 0.69
CA PRO A 122 5.15 5.62 0.33
C PRO A 122 3.77 5.60 1.02
N ILE A 123 2.80 4.96 0.38
CA ILE A 123 1.40 4.96 0.82
C ILE A 123 1.22 4.38 2.23
N TRP A 124 2.02 3.39 2.62
CA TRP A 124 1.98 2.80 3.96
C TRP A 124 2.41 3.81 5.03
N THR A 125 3.46 4.59 4.76
CA THR A 125 3.94 5.65 5.65
C THR A 125 2.94 6.79 5.72
N LEU A 126 2.37 7.20 4.57
CA LEU A 126 1.34 8.23 4.55
C LEU A 126 0.12 7.82 5.39
N ASN A 127 -0.31 6.56 5.31
CA ASN A 127 -1.40 6.02 6.11
C ASN A 127 -1.08 6.02 7.62
N GLU A 128 0.14 5.63 8.01
CA GLU A 128 0.63 5.69 9.40
C GLU A 128 0.70 7.13 9.94
N MET A 129 1.07 8.10 9.10
CA MET A 129 1.09 9.53 9.46
C MET A 129 -0.31 10.08 9.76
N LYS A 130 -1.37 9.44 9.27
CA LYS A 130 -2.77 9.80 9.58
C LYS A 130 -3.35 9.04 10.78
N GLY A 131 -2.51 8.29 11.51
CA GLY A 131 -2.91 7.54 12.70
C GLY A 131 -3.63 6.22 12.39
N HIS A 132 -3.49 5.72 11.17
CA HIS A 132 -3.97 4.40 10.76
C HIS A 132 -2.84 3.37 10.78
N HIS A 133 -3.16 2.10 10.54
CA HIS A 133 -2.19 1.01 10.61
C HIS A 133 -2.02 0.33 9.26
N SER A 134 -0.76 0.17 8.85
CA SER A 134 -0.37 -0.48 7.61
C SER A 134 0.26 -1.85 7.89
N GLY A 135 -0.05 -2.81 7.03
CA GLY A 135 0.59 -4.12 6.94
C GLY A 135 1.45 -4.21 5.68
N CYS A 136 2.71 -4.60 5.84
CA CYS A 136 3.67 -4.68 4.75
C CYS A 136 4.25 -6.08 4.69
N MET A 137 3.76 -6.88 3.75
CA MET A 137 4.20 -8.25 3.52
C MET A 137 5.17 -8.25 2.34
N MET A 138 6.46 -8.07 2.65
CA MET A 138 7.58 -8.18 1.70
C MET A 138 7.53 -7.21 0.51
N TRP A 139 6.76 -6.12 0.59
CA TRP A 139 6.73 -5.13 -0.48
C TRP A 139 8.10 -4.45 -0.60
N PRO A 140 8.68 -4.28 -1.81
CA PRO A 140 10.01 -3.67 -1.96
C PRO A 140 10.13 -2.31 -1.26
N GLY A 141 11.08 -2.21 -0.34
CA GLY A 141 11.38 -1.00 0.44
C GLY A 141 10.52 -0.80 1.68
N SER A 142 9.49 -1.62 1.93
CA SER A 142 8.58 -1.45 3.07
C SER A 142 9.16 -1.86 4.43
N ASP A 143 10.32 -2.54 4.44
CA ASP A 143 11.10 -2.90 5.62
C ASP A 143 11.99 -1.76 6.15
N PHE A 144 11.96 -0.60 5.49
CA PHE A 144 12.68 0.61 5.90
C PHE A 144 11.74 1.70 6.42
N SER A 145 12.27 2.55 7.32
CA SER A 145 11.56 3.67 7.92
C SER A 145 11.58 4.89 6.99
N PHE A 146 10.41 5.38 6.59
CA PHE A 146 10.28 6.64 5.86
C PHE A 146 9.69 7.69 6.79
N SER A 147 10.29 8.90 6.83
CA SER A 147 9.86 9.98 7.72
C SER A 147 9.73 9.54 9.20
N GLY A 148 10.61 8.64 9.63
CA GLY A 148 10.64 8.10 11.00
C GLY A 148 9.52 7.10 11.34
N ARG A 149 8.83 6.53 10.34
CA ARG A 149 7.74 5.57 10.54
C ARG A 149 7.95 4.28 9.74
N ASN A 150 7.67 3.16 10.40
CA ASN A 150 7.56 1.83 9.80
C ASN A 150 6.09 1.44 9.66
N CYS A 151 5.79 0.43 8.83
CA CYS A 151 4.46 -0.18 8.88
C CYS A 151 4.24 -0.85 10.25
N THR A 152 3.03 -0.68 10.80
CA THR A 152 2.63 -1.28 12.08
C THR A 152 2.87 -2.79 12.10
N HIS A 153 2.54 -3.48 11.01
CA HIS A 153 2.86 -4.88 10.81
C HIS A 153 3.80 -5.02 9.61
N THR A 154 4.96 -5.63 9.80
CA THR A 154 5.96 -5.74 8.73
C THR A 154 6.60 -7.12 8.74
N VAL A 155 6.76 -7.69 7.54
CA VAL A 155 7.57 -8.88 7.30
C VAL A 155 8.57 -8.53 6.22
N ALA A 156 9.85 -8.53 6.60
CA ALA A 156 10.96 -8.40 5.66
C ALA A 156 10.99 -9.60 4.69
N TYR A 157 11.66 -9.41 3.56
CA TYR A 157 11.70 -10.42 2.51
C TYR A 157 12.17 -11.80 3.01
N ASN A 158 11.31 -12.80 2.87
CA ASN A 158 11.62 -14.16 3.25
C ASN A 158 10.88 -15.20 2.38
N LYS A 159 11.58 -15.74 1.38
CA LYS A 159 11.03 -16.75 0.47
C LYS A 159 10.58 -18.05 1.16
N THR A 160 11.01 -18.33 2.39
CA THR A 160 10.65 -19.59 3.08
C THR A 160 9.22 -19.57 3.61
N ILE A 161 8.61 -18.39 3.78
CA ILE A 161 7.22 -18.26 4.21
C ILE A 161 6.31 -18.61 3.03
N SER A 162 5.48 -19.63 3.21
CA SER A 162 4.56 -20.12 2.17
C SER A 162 3.53 -19.05 1.80
N TRP A 163 3.02 -19.10 0.57
CA TRP A 163 2.07 -18.09 0.11
C TRP A 163 0.77 -18.05 0.93
N ASP A 164 0.25 -19.22 1.31
CA ASP A 164 -0.94 -19.30 2.17
C ASP A 164 -0.71 -18.70 3.55
N GLU A 165 0.48 -18.93 4.14
CA GLU A 165 0.86 -18.36 5.43
C GLU A 165 0.98 -16.83 5.35
N ARG A 166 1.53 -16.28 4.26
CA ARG A 166 1.54 -14.82 4.02
C ARG A 166 0.12 -14.26 4.02
N VAL A 167 -0.82 -14.94 3.37
CA VAL A 167 -2.24 -14.54 3.36
C VAL A 167 -2.85 -14.65 4.76
N ASP A 168 -2.57 -15.70 5.52
CA ASP A 168 -3.08 -15.85 6.89
C ASP A 168 -2.57 -14.74 7.83
N MET A 169 -1.30 -14.37 7.70
CA MET A 169 -0.73 -13.23 8.42
C MET A 169 -1.44 -11.93 8.04
N ALA A 170 -1.64 -11.66 6.74
CA ALA A 170 -2.37 -10.48 6.28
C ALA A 170 -3.79 -10.41 6.85
N ILE A 171 -4.53 -11.52 6.83
CA ILE A 171 -5.88 -11.60 7.44
C ILE A 171 -5.82 -11.36 8.95
N SER A 172 -4.79 -11.86 9.64
CA SER A 172 -4.60 -11.60 11.07
C SER A 172 -4.38 -10.12 11.38
N TRP A 173 -3.67 -9.39 10.52
CA TRP A 173 -3.42 -7.95 10.69
C TRP A 173 -4.68 -7.11 10.52
N LEU A 174 -5.54 -7.45 9.55
CA LEU A 174 -6.86 -6.80 9.40
C LEU A 174 -7.75 -7.00 10.63
N ARG A 175 -7.60 -8.14 11.31
CA ARG A 175 -8.40 -8.52 12.49
C ARG A 175 -7.74 -8.18 13.82
N HIS A 176 -6.58 -7.52 13.79
CA HIS A 176 -5.83 -7.25 15.01
C HIS A 176 -6.66 -6.37 15.95
N LYS A 177 -6.76 -6.74 17.23
CA LYS A 177 -7.70 -6.13 18.18
C LYS A 177 -7.43 -4.65 18.46
N GLU A 178 -6.16 -4.31 18.64
CA GLU A 178 -5.76 -2.94 19.06
C GLU A 178 -5.28 -2.10 17.88
N LYS A 179 -4.45 -2.69 17.02
CA LYS A 179 -3.89 -2.07 15.82
C LYS A 179 -4.34 -2.75 14.50
N PRO A 180 -5.66 -2.78 14.20
CA PRO A 180 -6.16 -3.37 12.96
C PRO A 180 -5.63 -2.62 11.75
N ALA A 181 -5.00 -3.33 10.82
CA ALA A 181 -4.55 -2.74 9.56
C ALA A 181 -5.76 -2.35 8.70
N ASN A 182 -5.73 -1.15 8.10
CA ASN A 182 -6.67 -0.74 7.05
C ASN A 182 -6.00 -0.71 5.66
N LEU A 183 -4.68 -0.84 5.58
CA LEU A 183 -3.93 -1.00 4.35
C LEU A 183 -3.00 -2.20 4.48
N ILE A 184 -2.97 -3.07 3.47
CA ILE A 184 -1.98 -4.13 3.34
C ILE A 184 -1.35 -4.05 1.95
N MET A 185 -0.02 -3.98 1.90
CA MET A 185 0.78 -4.12 0.69
C MET A 185 1.46 -5.49 0.72
N MET A 186 1.13 -6.37 -0.23
CA MET A 186 1.55 -7.77 -0.21
C MET A 186 2.20 -8.18 -1.54
N TYR A 187 3.31 -8.89 -1.44
CA TYR A 187 4.14 -9.28 -2.57
C TYR A 187 4.37 -10.79 -2.64
N PHE A 188 4.38 -11.32 -3.88
CA PHE A 188 4.75 -12.69 -4.22
C PHE A 188 5.75 -12.67 -5.37
N GLU A 189 6.84 -13.44 -5.23
CA GLU A 189 8.00 -13.43 -6.13
C GLU A 189 7.79 -14.13 -7.48
N ASP A 190 6.66 -14.80 -7.64
CA ASP A 190 6.35 -15.61 -8.82
C ASP A 190 5.13 -15.03 -9.55
N PRO A 191 5.10 -15.16 -10.88
CA PRO A 191 5.95 -16.03 -11.71
C PRO A 191 7.36 -15.51 -12.07
N ASP A 192 7.77 -14.30 -11.65
CA ASP A 192 9.07 -13.71 -12.02
C ASP A 192 10.29 -14.61 -11.79
N THR A 193 10.49 -15.08 -10.56
CA THR A 193 11.71 -15.84 -10.18
C THR A 193 11.91 -17.04 -11.10
N HIS A 194 10.86 -17.82 -11.34
CA HIS A 194 10.93 -18.98 -12.21
C HIS A 194 10.81 -18.62 -13.69
N GLY A 195 10.20 -17.48 -14.03
CA GLY A 195 10.14 -16.95 -15.39
C GLY A 195 11.53 -16.63 -15.92
N HIS A 196 12.39 -16.03 -15.09
CA HIS A 196 13.79 -15.84 -15.40
C HIS A 196 14.53 -17.14 -15.71
N ILE A 197 14.27 -18.19 -14.94
CA ILE A 197 14.99 -19.46 -15.03
C ILE A 197 14.52 -20.30 -16.24
N TYR A 198 13.21 -20.41 -16.42
CA TYR A 198 12.60 -21.39 -17.34
C TYR A 198 11.93 -20.75 -18.58
N GLY A 199 11.84 -19.42 -18.63
CA GLY A 199 11.16 -18.69 -19.69
C GLY A 199 9.64 -18.59 -19.48
N PRO A 200 9.00 -17.51 -19.98
CA PRO A 200 7.59 -17.17 -19.71
C PRO A 200 6.57 -18.16 -20.31
N ASP A 201 6.99 -18.99 -21.27
CA ASP A 201 6.13 -19.92 -21.99
C ASP A 201 6.36 -21.39 -21.57
N SER A 202 7.14 -21.62 -20.51
CA SER A 202 7.40 -22.96 -19.99
C SER A 202 6.21 -23.58 -19.27
N THR A 203 6.21 -24.92 -19.17
CA THR A 203 5.21 -25.66 -18.39
C THR A 203 5.30 -25.35 -16.89
N ILE A 204 6.48 -24.98 -16.38
CA ILE A 204 6.66 -24.56 -14.99
C ILE A 204 5.91 -23.25 -14.73
N ILE A 205 6.00 -22.28 -15.65
CA ILE A 205 5.24 -21.03 -15.53
C ILE A 205 3.74 -21.28 -15.67
N ARG A 206 3.32 -22.18 -16.55
CA ARG A 206 1.93 -22.62 -16.63
C ARG A 206 1.41 -23.14 -15.28
N ASP A 207 2.18 -23.98 -14.59
CA ASP A 207 1.80 -24.55 -13.29
C ASP A 207 1.79 -23.50 -12.17
N LEU A 208 2.72 -22.54 -12.20
CA LEU A 208 2.75 -21.42 -11.26
C LEU A 208 1.57 -20.47 -11.45
N ILE A 209 1.15 -20.21 -12.69
CA ILE A 209 -0.05 -19.42 -12.99
C ILE A 209 -1.29 -20.09 -12.40
N ILE A 210 -1.43 -21.41 -12.53
CA ILE A 210 -2.54 -22.17 -11.92
C ILE A 210 -2.48 -22.04 -10.39
N LYS A 211 -1.30 -22.18 -9.78
CA LYS A 211 -1.13 -22.03 -8.33
C LYS A 211 -1.50 -20.63 -7.83
N LEU A 212 -1.21 -19.57 -8.58
CA LEU A 212 -1.61 -18.20 -8.25
C LEU A 212 -3.12 -17.96 -8.44
N ASP A 213 -3.74 -18.64 -9.40
CA ASP A 213 -5.20 -18.66 -9.56
C ASP A 213 -5.88 -19.30 -8.35
N ASP A 214 -5.38 -20.46 -7.90
CA ASP A 214 -5.87 -21.13 -6.69
C ASP A 214 -5.66 -20.27 -5.43
N LEU A 215 -4.51 -19.58 -5.33
CA LEU A 215 -4.25 -18.63 -4.25
C LEU A 215 -5.26 -17.48 -4.26
N THR A 216 -5.65 -16.98 -5.43
CA THR A 216 -6.69 -15.94 -5.57
C THR A 216 -8.03 -16.44 -5.00
N ALA A 217 -8.41 -17.68 -5.30
CA ALA A 217 -9.60 -18.29 -4.70
C ALA A 217 -9.47 -18.44 -3.17
N SER A 218 -8.31 -18.87 -2.68
CA SER A 218 -7.98 -18.99 -1.25
C SER A 218 -8.14 -17.65 -0.54
N ILE A 219 -7.60 -16.55 -1.10
CA ILE A 219 -7.73 -15.19 -0.56
C ILE A 219 -9.20 -14.78 -0.42
N GLN A 220 -9.99 -14.94 -1.50
CA GLN A 220 -11.42 -14.59 -1.48
C GLN A 220 -12.18 -15.40 -0.42
N LYS A 221 -11.89 -16.70 -0.31
CA LYS A 221 -12.48 -17.58 0.70
C LYS A 221 -12.10 -17.14 2.12
N LYS A 222 -10.82 -16.88 2.38
CA LYS A 222 -10.33 -16.44 3.70
C LYS A 222 -10.94 -15.11 4.12
N LEU A 223 -11.10 -14.15 3.20
CA LEU A 223 -11.80 -12.89 3.48
C LEU A 223 -13.27 -13.12 3.87
N LYS A 224 -13.98 -13.99 3.14
CA LYS A 224 -15.36 -14.34 3.46
C LYS A 224 -15.49 -15.04 4.81
N ASP A 225 -14.69 -16.07 5.07
CA ASP A 225 -14.72 -16.85 6.31
C ASP A 225 -14.39 -16.00 7.55
N ASN A 226 -13.69 -14.88 7.36
CA ASN A 226 -13.34 -13.94 8.40
C ASN A 226 -14.26 -12.70 8.47
N ASN A 227 -15.38 -12.69 7.73
CA ASN A 227 -16.34 -11.57 7.65
C ASN A 227 -15.71 -10.24 7.18
N LEU A 228 -14.73 -10.31 6.29
CA LEU A 228 -14.00 -9.17 5.74
C LEU A 228 -14.43 -8.82 4.30
N ALA A 229 -15.13 -9.72 3.60
CA ALA A 229 -15.49 -9.56 2.19
C ALA A 229 -16.26 -8.26 1.87
N ASP A 230 -17.14 -7.82 2.78
CA ASP A 230 -17.95 -6.60 2.59
C ASP A 230 -17.27 -5.34 3.15
N ARG A 231 -16.04 -5.46 3.67
CA ARG A 231 -15.31 -4.39 4.35
C ARG A 231 -13.93 -4.12 3.79
N VAL A 232 -13.45 -4.96 2.88
CA VAL A 232 -12.07 -4.89 2.36
C VAL A 232 -12.11 -4.88 0.86
N ASN A 233 -11.49 -3.85 0.29
CA ASN A 233 -11.16 -3.78 -1.11
C ASN A 233 -9.91 -4.60 -1.38
N VAL A 234 -9.91 -5.38 -2.45
CA VAL A 234 -8.78 -6.20 -2.88
C VAL A 234 -8.38 -5.78 -4.28
N ILE A 235 -7.10 -5.53 -4.48
CA ILE A 235 -6.48 -5.27 -5.78
C ILE A 235 -5.46 -6.37 -6.03
N HIS A 236 -5.60 -7.06 -7.16
CA HIS A 236 -4.55 -7.92 -7.71
C HIS A 236 -3.91 -7.19 -8.88
N LEU A 237 -2.58 -7.08 -8.87
CA LEU A 237 -1.82 -6.42 -9.90
C LEU A 237 -0.47 -7.12 -10.14
N SER A 238 0.26 -6.65 -11.15
CA SER A 238 1.67 -6.89 -11.32
C SER A 238 2.42 -5.59 -11.57
N ASP A 239 3.73 -5.63 -11.39
CA ASP A 239 4.65 -4.53 -11.65
C ASP A 239 5.09 -4.47 -13.11
N HIS A 240 5.38 -5.63 -13.72
CA HIS A 240 5.72 -5.76 -15.14
C HIS A 240 5.29 -7.10 -15.73
N GLY A 241 5.64 -7.30 -17.01
CA GLY A 241 5.57 -8.59 -17.69
C GLY A 241 6.94 -9.27 -17.83
N MET A 242 7.10 -10.11 -18.85
CA MET A 242 8.29 -10.95 -19.08
C MET A 242 8.41 -11.36 -20.55
N GLU A 243 9.64 -11.38 -21.06
CA GLU A 243 9.99 -11.84 -22.41
C GLU A 243 10.98 -13.00 -22.38
N GLY A 244 10.90 -13.92 -23.34
CA GLY A 244 11.84 -15.02 -23.51
C GLY A 244 13.03 -14.61 -24.40
N VAL A 245 14.25 -14.90 -23.94
CA VAL A 245 15.48 -14.65 -24.70
C VAL A 245 16.39 -15.86 -24.63
N SER A 246 16.70 -16.42 -25.80
CA SER A 246 17.67 -17.49 -25.96
C SER A 246 19.11 -16.96 -25.91
N SER A 247 20.06 -17.77 -25.47
CA SER A 247 21.48 -17.39 -25.40
C SER A 247 22.11 -17.00 -26.75
N ALA A 248 21.53 -17.43 -27.88
CA ALA A 248 21.93 -16.99 -29.22
C ALA A 248 21.67 -15.49 -29.49
N LYS A 249 20.82 -14.85 -28.68
CA LYS A 249 20.43 -13.43 -28.79
C LYS A 249 21.04 -12.58 -27.67
N PHE A 250 22.03 -13.10 -26.94
CA PHE A 250 22.79 -12.30 -26.01
C PHE A 250 23.87 -11.50 -26.75
N ILE A 251 23.99 -10.22 -26.40
CA ILE A 251 24.91 -9.26 -27.00
C ILE A 251 26.00 -8.95 -25.98
N ASP A 252 27.25 -9.23 -26.34
CA ASP A 252 28.38 -8.91 -25.48
C ASP A 252 28.92 -7.51 -25.77
N LEU A 253 28.52 -6.52 -24.96
CA LEU A 253 28.93 -5.13 -25.15
C LEU A 253 30.45 -4.94 -25.00
N ARG A 254 31.14 -5.83 -24.28
CA ARG A 254 32.59 -5.80 -24.07
C ARG A 254 33.37 -6.01 -25.36
N LYS A 255 32.72 -6.50 -26.43
CA LYS A 255 33.31 -6.65 -27.76
C LYS A 255 33.37 -5.33 -28.56
N PHE A 256 32.59 -4.33 -28.14
CA PHE A 256 32.54 -3.03 -28.83
C PHE A 256 33.37 -1.97 -28.13
N VAL A 257 33.49 -2.05 -26.80
CA VAL A 257 34.22 -1.06 -25.99
C VAL A 257 35.63 -1.52 -25.66
N THR A 258 36.56 -0.56 -25.59
CA THR A 258 37.92 -0.84 -25.12
C THR A 258 37.91 -1.31 -23.66
N ASN A 259 38.59 -2.43 -23.37
CA ASN A 259 38.60 -3.02 -22.03
C ASN A 259 39.14 -2.04 -20.97
N GLY A 260 38.50 -1.98 -19.81
CA GLY A 260 38.91 -1.13 -18.69
C GLY A 260 38.62 0.37 -18.88
N THR A 261 37.69 0.74 -19.76
CA THR A 261 37.30 2.14 -19.98
C THR A 261 35.95 2.52 -19.38
N CYS A 262 35.14 1.54 -18.96
CA CYS A 262 33.82 1.77 -18.36
C CYS A 262 33.39 0.59 -17.48
N ASP A 263 32.44 0.87 -16.60
CA ASP A 263 31.73 -0.10 -15.79
C ASP A 263 30.25 -0.20 -16.20
N TYR A 264 29.64 -1.36 -15.96
CA TYR A 264 28.24 -1.65 -16.28
C TYR A 264 27.42 -1.83 -15.00
N TYR A 265 26.24 -1.21 -14.95
CA TYR A 265 25.29 -1.30 -13.84
C TYR A 265 23.88 -1.61 -14.34
N GLY A 266 23.04 -2.12 -13.44
CA GLY A 266 21.72 -2.65 -13.79
C GLY A 266 21.80 -4.07 -14.34
N THR A 267 20.73 -4.50 -14.99
CA THR A 267 20.63 -5.84 -15.61
C THR A 267 19.89 -5.76 -16.94
N SER A 268 20.18 -6.70 -17.83
CA SER A 268 19.51 -6.88 -19.11
C SER A 268 17.99 -6.72 -19.00
N PRO A 269 17.33 -6.06 -19.97
CA PRO A 269 17.85 -5.61 -21.26
C PRO A 269 18.29 -4.13 -21.25
N VAL A 270 18.46 -3.52 -20.06
CA VAL A 270 18.86 -2.13 -19.90
C VAL A 270 20.09 -2.06 -19.00
N LEU A 271 21.23 -1.69 -19.57
CA LEU A 271 22.43 -1.44 -18.80
C LEU A 271 22.74 0.06 -18.78
N GLN A 272 23.19 0.51 -17.62
CA GLN A 272 23.79 1.82 -17.44
C GLN A 272 25.30 1.66 -17.59
N VAL A 273 25.89 2.35 -18.56
CA VAL A 273 27.34 2.33 -18.80
C VAL A 273 27.92 3.60 -18.20
N VAL A 274 28.88 3.43 -17.30
CA VAL A 274 29.59 4.52 -16.60
C VAL A 274 31.03 4.56 -17.10
N PRO A 275 31.37 5.46 -18.03
CA PRO A 275 32.75 5.63 -18.47
C PRO A 275 33.65 6.10 -17.35
N HIS A 276 34.90 5.63 -17.35
CA HIS A 276 35.94 6.15 -16.47
C HIS A 276 36.27 7.60 -16.85
N SER A 277 36.98 8.31 -15.96
CA SER A 277 37.27 9.73 -16.13
C SER A 277 37.93 10.02 -17.50
N GLY A 278 37.36 10.95 -18.26
CA GLY A 278 37.84 11.32 -19.61
C GLY A 278 37.54 10.31 -20.72
N LYS A 279 36.75 9.26 -20.46
CA LYS A 279 36.44 8.18 -21.43
C LYS A 279 35.03 8.24 -22.03
N PHE A 280 34.26 9.28 -21.74
CA PHE A 280 32.88 9.38 -22.22
C PHE A 280 32.78 9.31 -23.75
N ASP A 281 33.52 10.17 -24.48
CA ASP A 281 33.41 10.23 -25.95
C ASP A 281 33.88 8.94 -26.63
N ASP A 282 34.96 8.34 -26.12
CA ASP A 282 35.49 7.06 -26.59
C ASP A 282 34.42 5.95 -26.46
N VAL A 283 33.94 5.71 -25.24
CA VAL A 283 32.97 4.64 -24.91
C VAL A 283 31.65 4.86 -25.63
N TYR A 284 31.15 6.09 -25.64
CA TYR A 284 29.90 6.43 -26.30
C TYR A 284 29.98 6.21 -27.82
N GLY A 285 31.07 6.66 -28.45
CA GLY A 285 31.31 6.47 -29.88
C GLY A 285 31.49 5.00 -30.27
N GLU A 286 32.23 4.24 -29.47
CA GLU A 286 32.41 2.79 -29.63
C GLU A 286 31.07 2.03 -29.53
N LEU A 287 30.25 2.32 -28.52
CA LEU A 287 28.93 1.73 -28.37
C LEU A 287 27.98 2.12 -29.52
N LYS A 288 27.98 3.37 -29.98
CA LYS A 288 27.16 3.80 -31.14
C LYS A 288 27.56 3.04 -32.40
N LYS A 289 28.85 2.86 -32.67
CA LYS A 289 29.34 2.03 -33.79
C LYS A 289 28.94 0.56 -33.61
N GLY A 290 29.06 0.04 -32.39
CA GLY A 290 28.61 -1.32 -32.05
C GLY A 290 27.12 -1.53 -32.30
N ALA A 291 26.28 -0.56 -31.91
CA ALA A 291 24.85 -0.58 -32.14
C ALA A 291 24.52 -0.60 -33.64
N GLN A 292 25.21 0.22 -34.44
CA GLN A 292 25.05 0.22 -35.89
C GLN A 292 25.49 -1.10 -36.54
N ALA A 293 26.56 -1.72 -36.06
CA ALA A 293 27.08 -2.98 -36.61
C ALA A 293 26.26 -4.20 -36.20
N ASN A 294 25.78 -4.25 -34.94
CA ASN A 294 25.01 -5.36 -34.40
C ASN A 294 23.52 -5.29 -34.79
N GLY A 295 22.93 -4.10 -34.83
CA GLY A 295 21.56 -3.86 -35.27
C GLY A 295 20.45 -4.19 -34.26
N HIS A 296 20.78 -4.63 -33.04
CA HIS A 296 19.80 -5.09 -32.05
C HIS A 296 19.89 -4.43 -30.67
N PHE A 297 20.55 -3.28 -30.58
CA PHE A 297 20.51 -2.45 -29.37
C PHE A 297 20.66 -0.96 -29.73
N LYS A 298 20.22 -0.11 -28.81
CA LYS A 298 20.27 1.35 -28.92
C LYS A 298 21.10 1.91 -27.77
N VAL A 299 21.75 3.04 -28.04
CA VAL A 299 22.63 3.74 -27.10
C VAL A 299 22.14 5.16 -26.98
N PHE A 300 21.95 5.63 -25.76
CA PHE A 300 21.44 6.96 -25.44
C PHE A 300 22.42 7.64 -24.48
N SER A 301 22.79 8.89 -24.78
CA SER A 301 23.25 9.80 -23.73
C SER A 301 22.06 10.30 -22.92
N ASN A 302 22.29 10.89 -21.75
CA ASN A 302 21.22 11.50 -20.95
C ASN A 302 20.41 12.57 -21.72
N ALA A 303 21.03 13.27 -22.68
CA ALA A 303 20.34 14.25 -23.51
C ALA A 303 19.44 13.60 -24.60
N GLU A 304 19.70 12.34 -24.95
CA GLU A 304 18.95 11.58 -25.96
C GLU A 304 17.86 10.69 -25.36
N LEU A 305 17.81 10.53 -24.04
CA LEU A 305 16.77 9.76 -23.37
C LEU A 305 15.38 10.29 -23.75
N LEU A 306 14.46 9.35 -23.98
CA LEU A 306 13.10 9.70 -24.34
C LEU A 306 12.40 10.37 -23.15
N LYS A 307 11.88 11.59 -23.34
CA LYS A 307 11.19 12.33 -22.27
C LYS A 307 10.04 11.53 -21.65
N ARG A 308 9.32 10.74 -22.45
CA ARG A 308 8.21 9.89 -21.99
C ARG A 308 8.61 8.78 -21.01
N TRP A 309 9.89 8.44 -20.93
CA TRP A 309 10.36 7.43 -19.98
C TRP A 309 10.44 7.94 -18.55
N HIS A 310 10.48 9.27 -18.33
CA HIS A 310 10.61 9.85 -17.00
C HIS A 310 11.72 9.17 -16.16
N PHE A 311 12.88 9.01 -16.79
CA PHE A 311 13.98 8.16 -16.33
C PHE A 311 15.28 8.93 -16.05
N ASN A 312 15.36 10.22 -16.37
CA ASN A 312 16.64 10.95 -16.35
C ASN A 312 16.94 11.55 -14.96
N ASN A 313 17.34 10.69 -14.02
CA ASN A 313 17.79 11.10 -12.69
C ASN A 313 19.25 11.61 -12.70
N THR A 314 19.49 12.77 -12.10
CA THR A 314 20.79 13.45 -12.11
C THR A 314 21.88 12.76 -11.29
N ALA A 315 21.55 11.82 -10.42
CA ALA A 315 22.51 11.06 -9.62
C ALA A 315 22.60 9.60 -10.04
N ARG A 316 21.46 8.95 -10.32
CA ARG A 316 21.32 7.50 -10.43
C ARG A 316 21.01 6.97 -11.82
N THR A 317 20.85 7.86 -12.81
CA THR A 317 20.90 7.47 -14.22
C THR A 317 22.34 7.61 -14.71
N GLY A 318 22.87 6.53 -15.29
CA GLY A 318 24.23 6.47 -15.80
C GLY A 318 24.42 7.43 -16.97
N PRO A 319 25.66 7.88 -17.26
CA PRO A 319 25.92 8.82 -18.36
C PRO A 319 25.47 8.29 -19.74
N ILE A 320 25.49 6.97 -19.91
CA ILE A 320 25.09 6.27 -21.13
C ILE A 320 24.10 5.16 -20.73
N THR A 321 22.94 5.13 -21.39
CA THR A 321 21.98 4.02 -21.29
C THR A 321 22.04 3.20 -22.57
N VAL A 322 22.17 1.88 -22.43
CA VAL A 322 22.01 0.94 -23.54
C VAL A 322 20.77 0.09 -23.33
N LEU A 323 19.96 -0.03 -24.38
CA LEU A 323 18.71 -0.80 -24.39
C LEU A 323 18.77 -1.80 -25.53
N ALA A 324 18.70 -3.08 -25.23
CA ALA A 324 18.55 -4.11 -26.24
C ALA A 324 17.13 -4.06 -26.84
N ASP A 325 16.99 -4.39 -28.12
CA ASP A 325 15.67 -4.58 -28.71
C ASP A 325 14.97 -5.80 -28.09
N ALA A 326 13.64 -5.80 -28.10
CA ALA A 326 12.83 -6.90 -27.57
C ALA A 326 13.28 -8.26 -28.15
N GLY A 327 13.44 -9.25 -27.27
CA GLY A 327 13.99 -10.56 -27.63
C GLY A 327 15.53 -10.65 -27.60
N TYR A 328 16.25 -9.58 -27.24
CA TYR A 328 17.71 -9.58 -27.04
C TYR A 328 18.07 -9.20 -25.61
N GLY A 329 19.21 -9.70 -25.14
CA GLY A 329 19.79 -9.38 -23.83
C GLY A 329 21.28 -9.04 -23.97
N PHE A 330 21.90 -8.65 -22.86
CA PHE A 330 23.32 -8.30 -22.80
C PHE A 330 24.15 -9.36 -22.08
N GLN A 331 25.44 -9.08 -21.86
CA GLN A 331 26.41 -10.04 -21.36
C GLN A 331 26.09 -10.62 -19.97
N ASP A 332 25.36 -9.89 -19.11
CA ASP A 332 24.98 -10.36 -17.77
C ASP A 332 24.03 -11.58 -17.82
N MET A 333 23.37 -11.80 -18.97
CA MET A 333 22.55 -13.00 -19.16
C MET A 333 23.40 -14.27 -19.30
N TYR A 334 24.65 -14.20 -19.76
CA TYR A 334 25.54 -15.36 -19.74
C TYR A 334 25.82 -15.82 -18.30
N ASP A 335 26.15 -14.86 -17.42
CA ASP A 335 26.43 -15.14 -16.01
C ASP A 335 25.18 -15.68 -15.29
N ALA A 336 24.01 -15.10 -15.57
CA ALA A 336 22.73 -15.58 -15.03
C ALA A 336 22.42 -17.00 -15.48
N ALA A 337 22.63 -17.31 -16.77
CA ALA A 337 22.35 -18.61 -17.32
C ALA A 337 23.27 -19.72 -16.76
N GLU A 338 24.56 -19.43 -16.59
CA GLU A 338 25.51 -20.34 -15.91
C GLU A 338 25.10 -20.59 -14.45
N TYR A 339 24.71 -19.52 -13.74
CA TYR A 339 24.21 -19.62 -12.38
C TYR A 339 22.97 -20.50 -12.30
N TYR A 340 21.99 -20.29 -13.18
CA TYR A 340 20.77 -21.08 -13.19
C TYR A 340 21.04 -22.54 -13.51
N ALA A 341 21.89 -22.83 -14.49
CA ALA A 341 22.27 -24.19 -14.85
C ALA A 341 22.84 -24.94 -13.64
N LYS A 342 23.72 -24.30 -12.87
CA LYS A 342 24.31 -24.88 -11.66
C LYS A 342 23.31 -25.03 -10.51
N LYS A 343 22.49 -24.01 -10.26
CA LYS A 343 21.62 -23.96 -9.07
C LYS A 343 20.33 -24.76 -9.22
N TYR A 344 19.73 -24.74 -10.40
CA TYR A 344 18.40 -25.30 -10.66
C TYR A 344 18.43 -26.50 -11.61
N ASN A 345 19.63 -26.97 -11.98
CA ASN A 345 19.82 -28.12 -12.88
C ASN A 345 19.10 -27.93 -14.23
N VAL A 346 19.12 -26.70 -14.75
CA VAL A 346 18.62 -26.38 -16.10
C VAL A 346 19.74 -26.53 -17.13
N THR A 347 19.38 -26.88 -18.36
CA THR A 347 20.37 -27.04 -19.43
C THR A 347 20.59 -25.72 -20.15
N PHE A 348 21.81 -25.17 -20.06
CA PHE A 348 22.21 -24.03 -20.89
C PHE A 348 22.35 -24.48 -22.34
N THR A 349 21.39 -24.10 -23.19
CA THR A 349 21.43 -24.39 -24.63
C THR A 349 21.10 -23.14 -25.43
N PRO A 350 21.47 -23.09 -26.73
CA PRO A 350 21.03 -22.02 -27.63
C PRO A 350 19.51 -21.95 -27.83
N GLN A 351 18.75 -22.99 -27.47
CA GLN A 351 17.30 -23.07 -27.63
C GLN A 351 16.55 -22.73 -26.33
N HIS A 352 17.19 -22.87 -25.17
CA HIS A 352 16.58 -22.53 -23.89
C HIS A 352 16.37 -21.02 -23.81
N GLU A 353 15.14 -20.59 -23.58
CA GLU A 353 14.80 -19.20 -23.35
C GLU A 353 14.83 -18.88 -21.86
N TYR A 354 15.61 -17.86 -21.51
CA TYR A 354 15.59 -17.24 -20.18
C TYR A 354 14.58 -16.11 -20.18
N GLY A 355 13.89 -15.92 -19.05
CA GLY A 355 13.05 -14.75 -18.87
C GLY A 355 13.90 -13.50 -18.68
N VAL A 356 13.49 -12.40 -19.30
CA VAL A 356 14.04 -11.08 -19.07
C VAL A 356 12.95 -10.02 -19.20
N HIS A 357 13.08 -8.94 -18.44
CA HIS A 357 12.16 -7.81 -18.43
C HIS A 357 12.95 -6.53 -18.16
N GLY A 358 12.38 -5.38 -18.51
CA GLY A 358 13.02 -4.06 -18.37
C GLY A 358 13.06 -3.27 -19.68
N TYR A 359 12.50 -3.81 -20.76
CA TYR A 359 12.37 -3.14 -22.05
C TYR A 359 11.52 -1.87 -21.96
N ASP A 360 11.27 -1.26 -23.12
CA ASP A 360 10.35 -0.14 -23.24
C ASP A 360 8.96 -0.47 -22.67
N ASN A 361 8.41 0.46 -21.90
CA ASN A 361 7.10 0.32 -21.25
C ASN A 361 5.92 0.63 -22.19
N GLU A 362 6.20 1.00 -23.44
CA GLU A 362 5.19 1.31 -24.45
C GLU A 362 5.36 0.47 -25.72
N GLY A 363 4.24 0.00 -26.28
CA GLY A 363 4.21 -0.71 -27.55
C GLY A 363 4.67 -2.17 -27.50
N LEU A 364 4.94 -2.70 -26.30
CA LEU A 364 5.43 -4.06 -26.09
C LEU A 364 4.50 -4.84 -25.13
N PRO A 365 3.50 -5.58 -25.63
CA PRO A 365 2.52 -6.27 -24.80
C PRO A 365 3.09 -7.28 -23.81
N SER A 366 4.27 -7.85 -24.08
CA SER A 366 4.98 -8.76 -23.18
C SER A 366 5.42 -8.06 -21.89
N MET A 367 5.55 -6.73 -21.87
CA MET A 367 5.91 -5.96 -20.67
C MET A 367 4.70 -5.43 -19.89
N TYR A 368 3.49 -5.57 -20.42
CA TYR A 368 2.31 -5.01 -19.78
C TYR A 368 1.92 -5.76 -18.51
N SER A 369 1.56 -4.98 -17.50
CA SER A 369 1.11 -5.45 -16.20
C SER A 369 -0.40 -5.68 -16.18
N MET A 370 -0.86 -6.49 -15.23
CA MET A 370 -2.28 -6.70 -14.99
C MET A 370 -2.80 -5.82 -13.85
N PHE A 371 -4.10 -5.52 -13.88
CA PHE A 371 -4.82 -4.91 -12.77
C PHE A 371 -6.27 -5.42 -12.76
N MET A 372 -6.72 -5.84 -11.59
CA MET A 372 -8.11 -6.14 -11.30
C MET A 372 -8.40 -5.86 -9.82
N ALA A 373 -9.60 -5.37 -9.54
CA ALA A 373 -9.99 -4.94 -8.22
C ALA A 373 -11.44 -5.30 -7.92
N LYS A 374 -11.73 -5.66 -6.67
CA LYS A 374 -13.09 -5.95 -6.19
C LYS A 374 -13.21 -5.57 -4.73
N GLY A 375 -14.37 -5.04 -4.35
CA GLY A 375 -14.62 -4.64 -2.98
C GLY A 375 -15.80 -3.68 -2.86
N PRO A 376 -16.12 -3.26 -1.63
CA PRO A 376 -17.24 -2.37 -1.35
C PRO A 376 -17.16 -1.00 -2.06
N ASP A 377 -15.96 -0.53 -2.40
CA ASP A 377 -15.77 0.77 -3.06
C ASP A 377 -15.63 0.67 -4.58
N PHE A 378 -15.26 -0.50 -5.12
CA PHE A 378 -15.06 -0.71 -6.55
C PHE A 378 -16.37 -0.97 -7.31
N GLN A 379 -16.46 -0.49 -8.54
CA GLN A 379 -17.57 -0.86 -9.42
C GLN A 379 -17.53 -2.36 -9.75
N GLU A 380 -18.70 -2.95 -9.93
CA GLU A 380 -18.85 -4.33 -10.40
C GLU A 380 -18.96 -4.35 -11.92
N HIS A 381 -18.39 -5.39 -12.55
CA HIS A 381 -18.43 -5.59 -14.00
C HIS A 381 -17.93 -4.39 -14.82
N LYS A 382 -16.92 -3.67 -14.32
CA LYS A 382 -16.39 -2.46 -14.95
C LYS A 382 -15.06 -2.75 -15.64
N VAL A 383 -14.98 -2.43 -16.92
CA VAL A 383 -13.70 -2.41 -17.65
C VAL A 383 -13.31 -0.96 -17.90
N LEU A 384 -12.14 -0.58 -17.39
CA LEU A 384 -11.55 0.75 -17.56
C LEU A 384 -10.76 0.84 -18.86
N THR A 385 -10.47 2.07 -19.30
CA THR A 385 -9.41 2.31 -20.27
C THR A 385 -8.04 2.06 -19.62
N PRO A 386 -7.02 1.60 -20.37
CA PRO A 386 -5.64 1.51 -19.89
C PRO A 386 -5.16 2.80 -19.23
N PHE A 387 -4.48 2.66 -18.10
CA PHE A 387 -3.89 3.76 -17.32
C PHE A 387 -2.48 3.39 -16.85
N ASP A 388 -1.78 4.36 -16.26
CA ASP A 388 -0.38 4.23 -15.86
C ASP A 388 -0.23 3.89 -14.36
N THR A 389 0.76 3.07 -13.98
CA THR A 389 0.96 2.63 -12.58
C THR A 389 1.13 3.78 -11.59
N VAL A 390 1.60 4.95 -12.04
CA VAL A 390 1.68 6.19 -11.23
C VAL A 390 0.31 6.61 -10.67
N ASP A 391 -0.80 6.30 -11.35
CA ASP A 391 -2.15 6.69 -10.94
C ASP A 391 -2.65 5.89 -9.71
N LEU A 392 -2.04 4.74 -9.42
CA LEU A 392 -2.48 3.84 -8.33
C LEU A 392 -2.34 4.47 -6.95
N TYR A 393 -1.32 5.29 -6.71
CA TYR A 393 -1.18 5.98 -5.43
C TYR A 393 -2.39 6.86 -5.12
N SER A 394 -2.86 7.61 -6.13
CA SER A 394 -4.04 8.46 -6.02
C SER A 394 -5.32 7.64 -5.78
N LEU A 395 -5.42 6.44 -6.39
CA LEU A 395 -6.50 5.50 -6.10
C LEU A 395 -6.47 5.03 -4.64
N PHE A 396 -5.29 4.66 -4.13
CA PHE A 396 -5.14 4.18 -2.75
C PHE A 396 -5.46 5.28 -1.73
N VAL A 397 -4.94 6.49 -1.95
CA VAL A 397 -5.27 7.68 -1.15
C VAL A 397 -6.78 7.91 -1.10
N LYS A 398 -7.49 7.76 -2.22
CA LYS A 398 -8.94 7.94 -2.29
C LYS A 398 -9.69 6.87 -1.49
N ILE A 399 -9.33 5.59 -1.63
CA ILE A 399 -9.96 4.47 -0.91
C ILE A 399 -9.74 4.61 0.60
N LEU A 400 -8.52 4.97 1.01
CA LEU A 400 -8.16 5.16 2.41
C LEU A 400 -8.66 6.48 3.00
N ASN A 401 -9.33 7.32 2.20
CA ASN A 401 -9.82 8.65 2.58
C ASN A 401 -8.74 9.55 3.21
N ILE A 402 -7.52 9.49 2.68
CA ILE A 402 -6.38 10.27 3.19
C ILE A 402 -6.48 11.71 2.67
N THR A 403 -6.56 12.67 3.59
CA THR A 403 -6.59 14.10 3.25
C THR A 403 -5.18 14.67 3.10
N SER A 404 -5.01 15.56 2.12
CA SER A 404 -3.75 16.28 1.84
C SER A 404 -2.57 15.34 1.57
N PRO A 405 -2.67 14.44 0.56
CA PRO A 405 -1.52 13.65 0.12
C PRO A 405 -0.42 14.56 -0.48
N PRO A 406 0.84 14.10 -0.54
CA PRO A 406 1.88 14.80 -1.30
C PRO A 406 1.50 14.88 -2.79
N ALA A 407 2.09 15.85 -3.49
CA ALA A 407 1.96 15.92 -4.95
C ALA A 407 2.64 14.70 -5.59
N THR A 408 2.01 14.13 -6.60
CA THR A 408 2.53 12.97 -7.34
C THR A 408 2.44 13.21 -8.84
N ASN A 409 3.05 12.33 -9.64
CA ASN A 409 2.90 12.38 -11.09
C ASN A 409 1.57 11.75 -11.56
N GLY A 410 1.00 10.84 -10.77
CA GLY A 410 -0.28 10.21 -11.04
C GLY A 410 -1.49 11.14 -10.89
N THR A 411 -2.58 10.77 -11.55
CA THR A 411 -3.83 11.53 -11.62
C THR A 411 -5.03 10.66 -11.29
N PHE A 412 -5.76 10.98 -10.22
CA PHE A 412 -6.96 10.24 -9.83
C PHE A 412 -8.04 10.18 -10.93
N ALA A 413 -8.15 11.22 -11.77
CA ALA A 413 -9.17 11.27 -12.82
C ALA A 413 -9.11 10.08 -13.80
N HIS A 414 -7.92 9.53 -14.07
CA HIS A 414 -7.76 8.37 -14.96
C HIS A 414 -8.36 7.07 -14.38
N VAL A 415 -8.44 6.99 -13.05
CA VAL A 415 -8.88 5.81 -12.30
C VAL A 415 -10.17 6.06 -11.51
N ALA A 416 -10.76 7.25 -11.63
CA ALA A 416 -11.96 7.64 -10.87
C ALA A 416 -13.16 6.73 -11.17
N GLU A 417 -13.29 6.28 -12.42
CA GLU A 417 -14.35 5.35 -12.83
C GLU A 417 -14.21 3.95 -12.24
N ALA A 418 -13.08 3.63 -11.60
CA ALA A 418 -12.92 2.37 -10.86
C ALA A 418 -13.85 2.32 -9.64
N LEU A 419 -14.14 3.47 -9.03
CA LEU A 419 -14.88 3.54 -7.78
C LEU A 419 -16.38 3.81 -8.03
N ARG A 420 -17.21 3.32 -7.12
CA ARG A 420 -18.65 3.62 -7.07
C ARG A 420 -18.83 5.11 -6.75
N SER A 421 -19.75 5.78 -7.45
CA SER A 421 -20.17 7.11 -7.05
C SER A 421 -20.94 7.06 -5.71
N PRO A 422 -20.92 8.12 -4.89
CA PRO A 422 -21.65 8.17 -3.62
C PRO A 422 -23.15 7.83 -3.77
N SER A 423 -23.77 8.22 -4.89
CA SER A 423 -25.18 7.92 -5.20
C SER A 423 -25.49 6.43 -5.42
N ASN A 424 -24.47 5.61 -5.74
CA ASN A 424 -24.63 4.18 -6.00
C ASN A 424 -24.41 3.32 -4.75
N GLN A 425 -23.69 3.82 -3.73
CA GLN A 425 -23.50 3.10 -2.46
C GLN A 425 -24.78 3.03 -1.62
N GLU A 426 -25.67 4.04 -1.71
CA GLU A 426 -26.99 3.99 -1.04
C GLU A 426 -27.94 2.94 -1.64
N LYS A 427 -27.83 2.63 -2.94
CA LYS A 427 -28.69 1.63 -3.60
C LYS A 427 -28.26 0.18 -3.35
N SER A 428 -26.95 -0.06 -3.19
CA SER A 428 -26.39 -1.41 -2.99
C SER A 428 -26.44 -1.90 -1.54
N SER A 429 -26.54 -0.99 -0.56
CA SER A 429 -26.65 -1.34 0.87
C SER A 429 -28.06 -1.78 1.28
N ALA A 430 -29.04 -1.69 0.38
CA ALA A 430 -30.39 -2.21 0.58
C ALA A 430 -30.44 -3.73 0.31
N THR A 431 -29.83 -4.54 1.18
CA THR A 431 -30.23 -5.94 1.31
C THR A 431 -31.67 -6.01 1.82
N PRO A 432 -32.52 -6.95 1.37
CA PRO A 432 -33.87 -7.11 1.92
C PRO A 432 -33.73 -7.45 3.41
N LYS A 433 -34.07 -6.51 4.28
CA LYS A 433 -34.01 -6.73 5.73
C LYS A 433 -34.98 -7.85 6.09
N ASP A 434 -34.45 -8.94 6.64
CA ASP A 434 -35.26 -10.04 7.18
C ASP A 434 -36.26 -9.46 8.21
N PRO A 435 -37.58 -9.60 8.01
CA PRO A 435 -38.59 -9.02 8.90
C PRO A 435 -38.44 -9.46 10.36
N LYS A 436 -37.79 -10.61 10.62
CA LYS A 436 -37.53 -11.10 11.98
C LYS A 436 -36.46 -10.26 12.71
N VAL A 437 -35.46 -9.75 12.00
CA VAL A 437 -34.40 -8.91 12.59
C VAL A 437 -34.93 -7.53 12.95
N SER A 438 -35.82 -6.96 12.12
CA SER A 438 -36.48 -5.68 12.42
C SER A 438 -37.38 -5.77 13.66
N ALA A 439 -38.09 -6.89 13.85
CA ALA A 439 -38.93 -7.10 15.01
C ALA A 439 -38.12 -7.21 16.33
N VAL A 440 -36.96 -7.87 16.30
CA VAL A 440 -36.08 -8.01 17.47
C VAL A 440 -35.47 -6.67 17.89
N ILE A 441 -35.05 -5.83 16.93
CA ILE A 441 -34.50 -4.50 17.22
C ILE A 441 -35.57 -3.58 17.82
N VAL A 442 -36.80 -3.61 17.29
CA VAL A 442 -37.93 -2.84 17.84
C VAL A 442 -38.30 -3.33 19.24
N ALA A 443 -38.31 -4.64 19.47
CA ALA A 443 -38.60 -5.22 20.78
C ALA A 443 -37.52 -4.83 21.84
N LEU A 444 -36.24 -4.93 21.49
CA LEU A 444 -35.14 -4.54 22.39
C LEU A 444 -35.15 -3.03 22.70
N GLY A 445 -35.40 -2.19 21.69
CA GLY A 445 -35.55 -0.75 21.89
C GLY A 445 -36.71 -0.40 22.82
N SER A 446 -37.86 -1.06 22.66
CA SER A 446 -39.04 -0.85 23.52
C SER A 446 -38.82 -1.30 24.97
N ALA A 447 -38.06 -2.38 25.18
CA ALA A 447 -37.71 -2.86 26.52
C ALA A 447 -36.76 -1.91 27.27
N MET A 448 -35.78 -1.33 26.57
CA MET A 448 -34.85 -0.37 27.16
C MET A 448 -35.55 0.92 27.59
N VAL A 449 -36.46 1.45 26.75
CA VAL A 449 -37.26 2.65 27.09
C VAL A 449 -38.14 2.39 28.32
N SER A 450 -38.74 1.19 28.39
CA SER A 450 -39.57 0.79 29.53
C SER A 450 -38.77 0.71 30.83
N PHE A 451 -37.55 0.17 30.79
CA PHE A 451 -36.67 0.08 31.95
C PHE A 451 -36.22 1.46 32.45
N SER A 452 -35.92 2.39 31.53
CA SER A 452 -35.55 3.77 31.88
C SER A 452 -36.70 4.53 32.55
N ILE A 453 -37.94 4.33 32.09
CA ILE A 453 -39.14 4.96 32.70
C ILE A 453 -39.35 4.45 34.13
N VAL A 454 -39.25 3.13 34.36
CA VAL A 454 -39.42 2.53 35.69
C VAL A 454 -38.32 2.99 36.66
N SER A 455 -37.07 3.02 36.21
CA SER A 455 -35.94 3.45 37.04
C SER A 455 -36.02 4.94 37.40
N PHE A 456 -36.51 5.78 36.49
CA PHE A 456 -36.76 7.20 36.73
C PHE A 456 -37.91 7.43 37.73
N LEU A 457 -39.03 6.70 37.59
CA LEU A 457 -40.15 6.75 38.54
C LEU A 457 -39.71 6.32 39.95
N ALA A 458 -38.93 5.25 40.07
CA ALA A 458 -38.39 4.80 41.35
C ALA A 458 -37.50 5.86 42.01
N THR A 459 -36.61 6.48 41.22
CA THR A 459 -35.72 7.54 41.70
C THR A 459 -36.50 8.79 42.13
N PHE A 460 -37.53 9.17 41.37
CA PHE A 460 -38.39 10.31 41.69
C PHE A 460 -39.17 10.06 43.00
N VAL A 461 -39.71 8.86 43.21
CA VAL A 461 -40.39 8.47 44.44
C VAL A 461 -39.44 8.52 45.63
N VAL A 462 -38.22 7.99 45.50
CA VAL A 462 -37.19 8.06 46.57
C VAL A 462 -36.86 9.50 46.94
N LEU A 463 -36.70 10.38 45.95
CA LEU A 463 -36.41 11.80 46.18
C LEU A 463 -37.59 12.55 46.80
N ALA A 464 -38.83 12.23 46.41
CA ALA A 464 -40.04 12.79 46.99
C ALA A 464 -40.20 12.38 48.47
N VAL A 465 -39.95 11.11 48.78
CA VAL A 465 -39.98 10.60 50.16
C VAL A 465 -38.89 11.24 51.01
N ARG A 466 -37.66 11.41 50.48
CA ARG A 466 -36.57 12.10 51.17
C ARG A 466 -36.90 13.57 51.45
N ARG A 467 -37.51 14.28 50.50
CA ARG A 467 -37.95 15.67 50.69
C ARG A 467 -39.09 15.80 51.71
N LYS A 468 -40.02 14.85 51.74
CA LYS A 468 -41.10 14.82 52.74
C LYS A 468 -40.53 14.63 54.15
N ARG A 469 -39.64 13.65 54.34
CA ARG A 469 -38.95 13.42 55.63
C ARG A 469 -38.11 14.61 56.08
N ALA A 470 -37.44 15.30 55.15
CA ALA A 470 -36.66 16.50 55.46
C ALA A 470 -37.53 17.70 55.86
N ARG A 471 -38.77 17.80 55.36
CA ARG A 471 -39.74 18.82 55.80
C ARG A 471 -40.32 18.51 57.17
N GLU A 472 -40.67 17.25 57.42
CA GLU A 472 -41.18 16.80 58.72
C GLU A 472 -40.12 17.00 59.84
N ALA A 473 -38.83 16.77 59.54
CA ALA A 473 -37.74 17.03 60.48
C ALA A 473 -37.45 18.53 60.74
N ALA A 474 -37.91 19.44 59.86
CA ALA A 474 -37.72 20.88 60.01
C ALA A 474 -38.83 21.56 60.82
N GLU A 475 -39.97 20.90 61.02
CA GLU A 475 -41.12 21.42 61.80
C GLU A 475 -41.04 21.12 63.31
N GLU A 476 -40.08 20.31 63.77
CA GLU A 476 -39.95 19.89 65.19
C GLU A 476 -39.00 20.74 66.06
N VAL A 477 -38.50 21.90 65.61
CA VAL A 477 -37.59 22.75 66.42
C VAL A 477 -38.30 24.02 66.93
N PRO A 478 -38.59 24.17 68.23
CA PRO A 478 -39.18 25.39 68.77
C PRO A 478 -38.12 26.45 69.11
N ALA A 479 -38.50 27.73 68.94
CA ALA A 479 -37.68 28.91 69.21
C ALA A 479 -37.81 29.41 70.66
N SER A 480 -36.67 29.48 71.36
CA SER A 480 -36.34 30.40 72.48
C SER A 480 -34.82 30.33 72.63
N GLY A 481 -34.00 31.35 72.89
CA GLY A 481 -34.11 32.67 73.48
C GLY A 481 -32.67 33.19 73.63
N SER A 482 -32.49 34.49 73.55
CA SER A 482 -31.24 35.27 73.57
C SER A 482 -30.31 35.04 74.79
N HIS A 483 -28.98 35.13 74.59
CA HIS A 483 -28.06 35.92 75.44
C HIS A 483 -26.68 36.17 74.76
N GLU A 484 -26.21 37.41 74.85
CA GLU A 484 -24.86 37.91 74.48
C GLU A 484 -23.76 37.33 75.36
N VAL A 485 -22.55 37.13 74.80
CA VAL A 485 -21.26 37.48 75.44
C VAL A 485 -20.24 37.92 74.37
N THR A 486 -19.57 39.03 74.67
CA THR A 486 -18.62 39.82 73.87
C THR A 486 -17.16 39.31 73.95
N LEU A 487 -16.34 39.75 72.97
CA LEU A 487 -14.88 40.09 73.05
C LEU A 487 -13.81 38.96 72.97
N LEU A 488 -12.99 38.95 71.90
CA LEU A 488 -11.61 39.48 71.89
C LEU A 488 -10.80 39.12 70.61
N LEU A 489 -10.04 40.13 70.14
CA LEU A 489 -9.02 40.14 69.09
C LEU A 489 -7.78 39.27 69.43
N LYS A 490 -7.12 38.67 68.42
CA LYS A 490 -5.71 38.95 68.03
C LYS A 490 -5.11 37.93 67.03
N THR A 491 -4.69 38.47 65.89
CA THR A 491 -3.35 38.39 65.24
C THR A 491 -2.45 37.16 65.42
N ASN A 492 -2.01 36.57 64.29
CA ASN A 492 -0.61 36.44 63.83
C ASN A 492 -0.63 35.56 62.55
N SER A 493 -0.20 35.95 61.34
CA SER A 493 1.07 36.51 60.83
C SER A 493 2.29 35.60 60.98
N ARG A 494 2.70 34.97 59.87
CA ARG A 494 4.06 34.73 59.33
C ARG A 494 3.96 33.55 58.33
N SER A 495 4.24 33.64 57.03
CA SER A 495 5.35 34.24 56.25
C SER A 495 6.72 33.63 56.52
N SER A 496 7.24 32.90 55.52
CA SER A 496 8.63 32.80 55.03
C SER A 496 8.82 31.39 54.44
N SER A 497 8.95 31.20 53.12
CA SER A 497 10.19 31.36 52.32
C SER A 497 11.29 30.43 52.85
N GLU A 498 11.89 29.52 52.08
CA GLU A 498 12.77 29.70 50.91
C GLU A 498 13.02 28.31 50.29
N SER A 499 13.14 28.17 48.97
CA SER A 499 14.42 27.98 48.22
C SER A 499 15.16 26.68 48.58
N SER A 500 15.76 25.89 47.69
CA SER A 500 16.28 26.11 46.33
C SER A 500 16.77 24.76 45.77
N THR A 501 17.12 24.77 44.47
CA THR A 501 18.07 23.90 43.74
C THR A 501 17.74 22.39 43.62
N GLY A 502 18.06 21.68 42.54
CA GLY A 502 18.72 21.97 41.27
C GLY A 502 18.73 20.66 40.46
N THR A 503 18.93 20.79 39.14
CA THR A 503 19.78 19.92 38.25
C THR A 503 19.59 18.39 38.36
N GLU A 504 19.50 17.58 37.30
CA GLU A 504 20.09 17.61 35.97
C GLU A 504 19.61 16.33 35.24
N THR A 505 19.48 16.40 33.92
CA THR A 505 19.87 15.41 32.90
C THR A 505 19.75 13.88 33.11
N ASP A 506 19.10 13.26 32.11
CA ASP A 506 19.66 12.24 31.19
C ASP A 506 18.99 10.85 31.10
N VAL A 507 18.60 10.56 29.83
CA VAL A 507 18.89 9.34 29.04
C VAL A 507 18.20 8.04 29.49
N ILE A 508 17.24 7.56 28.69
CA ILE A 508 17.41 6.62 27.55
C ILE A 508 16.23 6.81 26.59
#